data_AF-A0A2G2G118-F1
#
_entry.id   AF-A0A2G2G118-F1
#
_cell.length_a   1.000
_cell.length_b   1.000
_cell.length_c   1.000
_cell.angle_alpha   90.00
_cell.angle_beta   90.00
_cell.angle_gamma   90.00
#
_symmetry.space_group_name_H-M   'P 1'
#
loop_
_entity.id
_entity.type
_entity.pdbx_description
1 polymer ?
#
loop_
_entity_poly.entity_id
_entity_poly.type
_entity_poly.pdbx_seq_one_letter_code
_entity_poly.pdbx_strand_id
1 'polypeptide(L)'
;MKKFSLIMFLCLTYAMAENIEVLTQGEILVNGKALNSKDSIKYGDTIETKKGASFRFKVGKEAFLVSGKSKFSLKKEKGTNIFELVSGSVMGVFAKGKHKLKTPNMTAGIRGTGVYAKIKDGKTYFCICYGSTGIEVKYATESEVLSAKHHNMVWVTDDLIKHTAHMEFHTDDELRGLEKMVGRVPAFDK
;
A
#
# COMPACT_ATOMS: atom_id res chain seq x y z
N MET A 1 51.06 -1.06 26.32
CA MET A 1 50.72 -1.02 24.88
C MET A 1 49.27 -1.49 24.69
N LYS A 2 48.47 -0.64 24.03
CA LYS A 2 47.11 -0.86 23.46
C LYS A 2 45.99 -1.39 24.38
N LYS A 3 45.24 -0.46 24.98
CA LYS A 3 43.88 -0.70 25.49
C LYS A 3 42.94 -0.87 24.30
N PHE A 4 42.38 -2.07 24.11
CA PHE A 4 41.31 -2.32 23.15
C PHE A 4 40.01 -1.75 23.73
N SER A 5 39.56 -0.62 23.19
CA SER A 5 38.24 -0.06 23.51
C SER A 5 37.20 -0.80 22.66
N LEU A 6 36.42 -1.67 23.29
CA LEU A 6 35.31 -2.36 22.68
C LEU A 6 34.14 -1.37 22.56
N ILE A 7 33.99 -0.72 21.42
CA ILE A 7 32.84 0.12 21.11
C ILE A 7 31.66 -0.82 20.84
N MET A 8 30.84 -1.02 21.87
CA MET A 8 29.55 -1.69 21.78
C MET A 8 28.61 -0.80 20.95
N PHE A 9 28.43 -1.12 19.67
CA PHE A 9 27.38 -0.52 18.85
C PHE A 9 26.03 -0.96 19.42
N LEU A 10 25.46 -0.11 20.27
CA LEU A 10 24.10 -0.25 20.77
C LEU A 10 23.15 0.02 19.60
N CYS A 11 22.82 -1.04 18.84
CA CYS A 11 21.77 -0.98 17.83
C CYS A 11 20.45 -0.82 18.58
N LEU A 12 20.00 0.42 18.76
CA LEU A 12 18.70 0.75 19.34
C LEU A 12 17.62 0.20 18.41
N THR A 13 17.18 -1.03 18.65
CA THR A 13 15.97 -1.57 18.04
C THR A 13 14.81 -0.82 18.66
N TYR A 14 14.38 0.26 18.02
CA TYR A 14 13.11 0.90 18.37
C TYR A 14 12.00 -0.11 18.05
N ALA A 15 11.44 -0.72 19.10
CA ALA A 15 10.17 -1.42 19.01
C ALA A 15 9.13 -0.38 18.57
N MET A 16 8.77 -0.41 17.30
CA MET A 16 7.62 0.33 16.79
C MET A 16 6.36 -0.26 17.44
N ALA A 17 5.29 0.53 17.57
CA ALA A 17 3.98 -0.02 17.88
C ALA A 17 3.70 -1.23 16.95
N GLU A 18 3.07 -2.30 17.45
CA GLU A 18 2.81 -3.56 16.70
C GLU A 18 2.13 -3.36 15.32
N ASN A 19 1.63 -2.15 15.07
CA ASN A 19 0.87 -1.76 13.90
C ASN A 19 1.70 -1.01 12.85
N ILE A 20 3.00 -0.74 13.06
CA ILE A 20 3.88 -0.05 12.10
C ILE A 20 5.23 -0.76 12.03
N GLU A 21 5.76 -0.96 10.83
CA GLU A 21 7.09 -1.51 10.60
C GLU A 21 7.80 -0.76 9.48
N VAL A 22 8.93 -0.13 9.80
CA VAL A 22 9.79 0.56 8.84
C VAL A 22 10.72 -0.47 8.19
N LEU A 23 10.61 -0.63 6.87
CA LEU A 23 11.33 -1.66 6.13
C LEU A 23 12.67 -1.15 5.58
N THR A 24 12.71 0.11 5.14
CA THR A 24 13.93 0.74 4.62
C THR A 24 14.10 2.16 5.12
N GLN A 25 15.37 2.58 5.21
CA GLN A 25 15.75 3.90 5.70
C GLN A 25 15.32 5.01 4.73
N GLY A 26 14.65 6.02 5.28
CA GLY A 26 14.24 7.23 4.60
C GLY A 26 13.19 7.98 5.41
N GLU A 27 13.00 9.26 5.09
CA GLU A 27 12.03 10.08 5.81
C GLU A 27 10.59 9.70 5.46
N ILE A 28 9.77 9.52 6.50
CA ILE A 28 8.33 9.27 6.41
C ILE A 28 7.66 10.40 7.19
N LEU A 29 6.75 11.11 6.55
CA LEU A 29 5.98 12.19 7.15
C LEU A 29 4.52 11.76 7.27
N VAL A 30 3.91 12.01 8.42
CA VAL A 30 2.48 11.89 8.65
C VAL A 30 1.95 13.27 9.01
N ASN A 31 1.02 13.79 8.19
CA ASN A 31 0.48 15.14 8.33
C ASN A 31 1.58 16.21 8.43
N GLY A 32 2.65 16.05 7.65
CA GLY A 32 3.81 16.96 7.60
C GLY A 32 4.82 16.79 8.74
N LYS A 33 4.62 15.86 9.68
CA LYS A 33 5.55 15.60 10.79
C LYS A 33 6.27 14.28 10.59
N ALA A 34 7.56 14.21 10.92
CA ALA A 34 8.31 12.96 10.85
C ALA A 34 7.68 11.88 11.73
N LEU A 35 7.49 10.70 11.16
CA LEU A 35 6.96 9.53 11.85
C LEU A 35 7.90 9.14 12.99
N ASN A 36 7.35 9.03 14.20
CA ASN A 36 8.06 8.51 15.36
C ASN A 36 7.55 7.13 15.77
N SER A 37 8.29 6.44 16.64
CA SER A 37 8.00 5.06 17.05
C SER A 37 6.73 4.86 17.89
N LYS A 38 6.18 5.95 18.44
CA LYS A 38 4.94 5.95 19.22
C LYS A 38 3.72 6.34 18.40
N ASP A 39 3.92 6.79 17.15
CA ASP A 39 2.82 7.18 16.28
C ASP A 39 2.01 5.97 15.83
N SER A 40 0.77 6.24 15.47
CA SER A 40 -0.14 5.30 14.83
C SER A 40 -0.74 5.96 13.60
N ILE A 41 -0.93 5.21 12.51
CA ILE A 41 -1.67 5.71 11.36
C ILE A 41 -3.17 5.51 11.59
N LYS A 42 -3.97 6.52 11.27
CA LYS A 42 -5.43 6.50 11.39
C LYS A 42 -6.11 7.15 10.19
N TYR A 43 -7.40 6.90 10.06
CA TYR A 43 -8.24 7.64 9.12
C TYR A 43 -8.19 9.14 9.43
N GLY A 44 -8.03 9.96 8.39
CA GLY A 44 -7.73 11.39 8.46
C GLY A 44 -6.28 11.72 8.13
N ASP A 45 -5.36 10.74 8.21
CA ASP A 45 -3.94 11.00 7.98
C ASP A 45 -3.57 11.06 6.49
N THR A 46 -2.58 11.90 6.19
CA THR A 46 -1.83 11.91 4.95
C THR A 46 -0.38 11.54 5.20
N ILE A 47 0.09 10.53 4.47
CA ILE A 47 1.43 9.99 4.53
C ILE A 47 2.22 10.48 3.33
N GLU A 48 3.45 10.92 3.55
CA GLU A 48 4.43 11.20 2.50
C GLU A 48 5.72 10.43 2.78
N THR A 49 6.20 9.65 1.82
CA THR A 49 7.48 8.93 1.91
C THR A 49 8.48 9.55 0.96
N LYS A 50 9.69 9.84 1.44
CA LYS A 50 10.79 10.31 0.58
C LYS A 50 11.45 9.15 -0.17
N LYS A 51 12.43 9.46 -1.02
CA LYS A 51 13.22 8.44 -1.74
C LYS A 51 13.88 7.50 -0.72
N GLY A 52 13.83 6.20 -0.98
CA GLY A 52 14.44 5.17 -0.13
C GLY A 52 13.59 4.73 1.07
N ALA A 53 12.58 5.52 1.47
CA ALA A 53 11.68 5.16 2.55
C ALA A 53 10.69 4.08 2.10
N SER A 54 10.46 3.06 2.92
CA SER A 54 9.32 2.17 2.78
C SER A 54 8.92 1.64 4.15
N PHE A 55 7.62 1.50 4.35
CA PHE A 55 7.08 1.00 5.61
C PHE A 55 5.73 0.36 5.39
N ARG A 56 5.37 -0.54 6.29
CA ARG A 56 4.05 -1.14 6.35
C ARG A 56 3.35 -0.80 7.65
N PHE A 57 2.03 -0.68 7.60
CA PHE A 57 1.23 -0.37 8.77
C PHE A 57 -0.16 -0.98 8.69
N LYS A 58 -0.78 -1.15 9.85
CA LYS A 58 -2.16 -1.62 10.02
C LYS A 58 -3.06 -0.47 10.45
N VAL A 59 -4.25 -0.41 9.88
CA VAL A 59 -5.34 0.47 10.30
C VAL A 59 -6.64 -0.35 10.29
N GLY A 60 -7.27 -0.51 11.45
CA GLY A 60 -8.44 -1.39 11.56
C GLY A 60 -8.11 -2.84 11.16
N LYS A 61 -8.79 -3.35 10.12
CA LYS A 61 -8.60 -4.72 9.58
C LYS A 61 -7.86 -4.72 8.23
N GLU A 62 -7.31 -3.57 7.86
CA GLU A 62 -6.56 -3.32 6.65
C GLU A 62 -5.08 -3.15 6.99
N ALA A 63 -4.20 -3.53 6.07
CA ALA A 63 -2.78 -3.23 6.16
C ALA A 63 -2.24 -2.76 4.82
N PHE A 64 -1.22 -1.90 4.87
CA PHE A 64 -0.66 -1.22 3.71
C PHE A 64 0.86 -1.27 3.74
N LEU A 65 1.48 -1.41 2.58
CA LEU A 65 2.90 -1.16 2.35
C LEU A 65 3.01 0.05 1.42
N VAL A 66 3.64 1.13 1.89
CA VAL A 66 3.86 2.36 1.12
C VAL A 66 5.34 2.45 0.76
N SER A 67 5.64 2.47 -0.53
CA SER A 67 7.02 2.59 -1.03
C SER A 67 7.47 4.05 -1.08
N GLY A 68 8.73 4.30 -1.43
CA GLY A 68 9.29 5.65 -1.46
C GLY A 68 8.73 6.54 -2.56
N LYS A 69 8.85 7.86 -2.37
CA LYS A 69 8.29 8.90 -3.25
C LYS A 69 6.77 8.80 -3.38
N SER A 70 6.08 8.43 -2.31
CA SER A 70 4.62 8.29 -2.31
C SER A 70 3.95 9.38 -1.51
N LYS A 71 2.73 9.74 -1.93
CA LYS A 71 1.78 10.53 -1.16
C LYS A 71 0.47 9.78 -1.11
N PHE A 72 0.07 9.39 0.09
CA PHE A 72 -1.05 8.46 0.32
C PHE A 72 -1.91 8.97 1.47
N SER A 73 -3.23 9.08 1.28
CA SER A 73 -4.13 9.54 2.34
C SER A 73 -5.25 8.55 2.63
N LEU A 74 -5.70 8.54 3.88
CA LEU A 74 -6.73 7.66 4.39
C LEU A 74 -7.91 8.50 4.86
N LYS A 75 -9.09 8.24 4.32
CA LYS A 75 -10.31 8.99 4.62
C LYS A 75 -11.46 8.04 4.88
N LYS A 76 -12.50 8.53 5.56
CA LYS A 76 -13.76 7.82 5.72
C LYS A 76 -14.90 8.74 5.29
N GLU A 77 -15.70 8.28 4.34
CA GLU A 77 -16.82 9.06 3.79
C GLU A 77 -18.06 8.17 3.71
N LYS A 78 -19.14 8.58 4.38
CA LYS A 78 -20.46 7.90 4.32
C LYS A 78 -20.37 6.37 4.49
N GLY A 79 -19.55 5.90 5.43
CA GLY A 79 -19.36 4.47 5.71
C GLY A 79 -18.46 3.72 4.72
N THR A 80 -17.80 4.42 3.79
CA THR A 80 -16.78 3.88 2.88
C THR A 80 -15.41 4.37 3.33
N ASN A 81 -14.45 3.45 3.43
CA ASN A 81 -13.05 3.77 3.67
C ASN A 81 -12.39 4.12 2.31
N ILE A 82 -11.80 5.30 2.21
CA ILE A 82 -11.20 5.80 0.97
C ILE A 82 -9.70 5.94 1.17
N PHE A 83 -8.95 5.38 0.24
CA PHE A 83 -7.50 5.41 0.18
C PHE A 83 -7.12 6.12 -1.11
N GLU A 84 -6.34 7.19 -1.01
CA GLU A 84 -6.03 8.03 -2.17
C GLU A 84 -4.51 8.10 -2.35
N LEU A 85 -4.03 7.52 -3.43
CA LEU A 85 -2.64 7.56 -3.86
C LEU A 85 -2.47 8.69 -4.89
N VAL A 86 -1.65 9.68 -4.56
CA VAL A 86 -1.38 10.83 -5.43
C VAL A 86 -0.08 10.64 -6.22
N SER A 87 0.90 9.97 -5.62
CA SER A 87 2.18 9.62 -6.25
C SER A 87 2.75 8.35 -5.63
N GLY A 88 3.70 7.71 -6.31
CA GLY A 88 4.45 6.57 -5.79
C GLY A 88 3.68 5.25 -5.89
N SER A 89 3.74 4.42 -4.86
CA SER A 89 3.08 3.11 -4.84
C SER A 89 2.59 2.69 -3.46
N VAL A 90 1.50 1.91 -3.47
CA VAL A 90 0.93 1.28 -2.28
C VAL A 90 0.46 -0.14 -2.60
N MET A 91 0.81 -1.09 -1.74
CA MET A 91 0.10 -2.37 -1.64
C MET A 91 -0.87 -2.30 -0.47
N GLY A 92 -2.07 -2.88 -0.60
CA GLY A 92 -3.05 -2.94 0.47
C GLY A 92 -3.77 -4.28 0.52
N VAL A 93 -4.03 -4.77 1.73
CA VAL A 93 -4.89 -5.94 1.99
C VAL A 93 -6.12 -5.51 2.76
N PHE A 94 -7.29 -5.93 2.29
CA PHE A 94 -8.57 -5.41 2.73
C PHE A 94 -9.45 -6.53 3.27
N ALA A 95 -10.00 -6.34 4.46
CA ALA A 95 -11.07 -7.19 4.95
C ALA A 95 -12.36 -6.99 4.14
N LYS A 96 -13.37 -7.83 4.39
CA LYS A 96 -14.72 -7.61 3.85
C LYS A 96 -15.24 -6.24 4.32
N GLY A 97 -15.67 -5.40 3.39
CA GLY A 97 -16.14 -4.04 3.68
C GLY A 97 -16.30 -3.19 2.44
N LYS A 98 -16.60 -1.90 2.60
CA LYS A 98 -16.68 -0.93 1.50
C LYS A 98 -15.41 -0.08 1.49
N HIS A 99 -14.53 -0.36 0.53
CA HIS A 99 -13.28 0.38 0.35
C HIS A 99 -13.21 0.95 -1.06
N LYS A 100 -12.50 2.08 -1.22
CA LYS A 100 -12.11 2.60 -2.53
C LYS A 100 -10.62 2.93 -2.52
N LEU A 101 -9.87 2.49 -3.53
CA LEU A 101 -8.53 2.98 -3.81
C LEU A 101 -8.61 3.93 -5.00
N LYS A 102 -8.28 5.20 -4.78
CA LYS A 102 -8.24 6.25 -5.80
C LYS A 102 -6.81 6.53 -6.22
N THR A 103 -6.63 6.74 -7.51
CA THR A 103 -5.40 7.24 -8.14
C THR A 103 -5.80 8.37 -9.11
N PRO A 104 -4.85 9.10 -9.72
CA PRO A 104 -5.16 10.11 -10.70
C PRO A 104 -6.01 9.59 -11.88
N ASN A 105 -5.79 8.34 -12.30
CA ASN A 105 -6.40 7.78 -13.51
C ASN A 105 -7.64 6.90 -13.25
N MET A 106 -7.78 6.35 -12.04
CA MET A 106 -8.82 5.36 -11.73
C MET A 106 -9.26 5.32 -10.28
N THR A 107 -10.47 4.77 -10.07
CA THR A 107 -10.98 4.36 -8.76
C THR A 107 -11.27 2.85 -8.76
N ALA A 108 -10.63 2.10 -7.86
CA ALA A 108 -10.95 0.71 -7.61
C ALA A 108 -11.94 0.56 -6.43
N GLY A 109 -13.08 -0.09 -6.66
CA GLY A 109 -14.04 -0.47 -5.64
C GLY A 109 -13.72 -1.83 -5.04
N ILE A 110 -13.29 -1.84 -3.77
CA ILE A 110 -12.71 -3.01 -3.11
C ILE A 110 -13.64 -3.54 -2.02
N ARG A 111 -14.00 -4.84 -2.09
CA ARG A 111 -14.91 -5.51 -1.14
C ARG A 111 -14.28 -6.58 -0.26
N GLY A 112 -12.96 -6.77 -0.37
CA GLY A 112 -12.18 -7.76 0.38
C GLY A 112 -11.26 -8.52 -0.57
N THR A 113 -9.98 -8.11 -0.62
CA THR A 113 -8.95 -8.60 -1.55
C THR A 113 -7.59 -7.98 -1.15
N GLY A 114 -6.50 -8.40 -1.80
CA GLY A 114 -5.23 -7.67 -1.85
C GLY A 114 -5.06 -6.99 -3.21
N VAL A 115 -4.61 -5.74 -3.21
CA VAL A 115 -4.29 -4.99 -4.44
C VAL A 115 -2.97 -4.25 -4.31
N TYR A 116 -2.36 -3.92 -5.45
CA TYR A 116 -1.22 -3.05 -5.57
C TYR A 116 -1.49 -1.97 -6.61
N ALA A 117 -1.07 -0.73 -6.32
CA ALA A 117 -1.13 0.38 -7.26
C ALA A 117 0.21 1.13 -7.30
N LYS A 118 0.64 1.51 -8.50
CA LYS A 118 1.80 2.38 -8.72
C LYS A 118 1.49 3.43 -9.77
N ILE A 119 1.75 4.69 -9.45
CA ILE A 119 1.68 5.79 -10.40
C ILE A 119 3.05 5.96 -11.04
N LYS A 120 3.10 5.84 -12.37
CA LYS A 120 4.31 5.98 -13.18
C LYS A 120 3.97 6.56 -14.54
N ASP A 121 4.73 7.57 -14.97
CA ASP A 121 4.63 8.18 -16.30
C ASP A 121 3.19 8.63 -16.67
N GLY A 122 2.46 9.18 -15.69
CA GLY A 122 1.08 9.65 -15.87
C GLY A 122 0.01 8.56 -15.90
N LYS A 123 0.38 7.30 -15.61
CA LYS A 123 -0.49 6.13 -15.63
C LYS A 123 -0.49 5.43 -14.28
N THR A 124 -1.54 4.67 -14.01
CA THR A 124 -1.62 3.76 -12.86
C THR A 124 -1.37 2.33 -13.34
N TYR A 125 -0.30 1.69 -12.87
CA TYR A 125 -0.22 0.24 -12.84
C TYR A 125 -1.05 -0.26 -11.66
N PHE A 126 -1.97 -1.18 -11.91
CA PHE A 126 -2.82 -1.77 -10.90
C PHE A 126 -2.80 -3.29 -11.01
N CYS A 127 -2.59 -3.96 -9.88
CA CYS A 127 -2.65 -5.41 -9.76
C CYS A 127 -3.71 -5.76 -8.71
N ILE A 128 -4.61 -6.68 -9.05
CA ILE A 128 -5.40 -7.41 -8.05
C ILE A 128 -4.70 -8.74 -7.75
N CYS A 129 -4.32 -8.95 -6.49
CA CYS A 129 -3.54 -10.13 -6.11
C CYS A 129 -4.39 -11.40 -6.08
N TYR A 130 -5.65 -11.29 -5.65
CA TYR A 130 -6.62 -12.38 -5.60
C TYR A 130 -8.05 -11.84 -5.47
N GLY A 131 -9.09 -12.62 -5.80
CA GLY A 131 -10.49 -12.19 -5.67
C GLY A 131 -10.93 -11.29 -6.82
N SER A 132 -11.77 -10.29 -6.55
CA SER A 132 -12.29 -9.36 -7.59
C SER A 132 -12.42 -7.92 -7.09
N THR A 133 -12.30 -6.98 -8.03
CA THR A 133 -12.49 -5.53 -7.82
C THR A 133 -13.11 -4.90 -9.05
N GLY A 134 -13.96 -3.90 -8.85
CA GLY A 134 -14.39 -3.02 -9.95
C GLY A 134 -13.39 -1.90 -10.14
N ILE A 135 -13.14 -1.49 -11.39
CA ILE A 135 -12.27 -0.38 -11.77
C ILE A 135 -13.12 0.61 -12.59
N GLU A 136 -13.21 1.84 -12.11
CA GLU A 136 -13.77 2.99 -12.82
C GLU A 136 -12.61 3.86 -13.31
N VAL A 137 -12.54 4.11 -14.62
CA VAL A 137 -11.53 5.00 -15.22
C VAL A 137 -12.07 6.43 -15.20
N LYS A 138 -11.20 7.42 -14.97
CA LYS A 138 -11.58 8.81 -14.72
C LYS A 138 -12.51 9.42 -15.78
N TYR A 139 -12.22 9.23 -17.07
CA TYR A 139 -13.00 9.79 -18.17
C TYR A 139 -13.73 8.75 -19.01
N ALA A 140 -13.66 7.45 -18.65
CA ALA A 140 -14.47 6.43 -19.30
C ALA A 140 -15.85 6.35 -18.65
N THR A 141 -16.87 6.10 -19.48
CA THR A 141 -18.25 5.87 -19.01
C THR A 141 -18.46 4.44 -18.49
N GLU A 142 -17.55 3.54 -18.81
CA GLU A 142 -17.64 2.12 -18.48
C GLU A 142 -16.68 1.74 -17.34
N SER A 143 -17.08 0.73 -16.57
CA SER A 143 -16.29 0.15 -15.50
C SER A 143 -15.90 -1.28 -15.87
N GLU A 144 -14.68 -1.69 -15.53
CA GLU A 144 -14.22 -3.06 -15.73
C GLU A 144 -14.19 -3.83 -14.41
N VAL A 145 -14.57 -5.10 -14.42
CA VAL A 145 -14.36 -5.99 -13.28
C VAL A 145 -13.09 -6.80 -13.50
N LEU A 146 -12.09 -6.57 -12.66
CA LEU A 146 -10.84 -7.31 -12.67
C LEU A 146 -10.88 -8.42 -11.62
N SER A 147 -10.47 -9.63 -11.99
CA SER A 147 -10.44 -10.78 -11.08
C SER A 147 -9.16 -11.60 -11.23
N ALA A 148 -8.71 -12.21 -10.13
CA ALA A 148 -7.51 -13.01 -10.08
C ALA A 148 -7.64 -14.18 -9.11
N LYS A 149 -7.02 -15.31 -9.46
CA LYS A 149 -6.65 -16.33 -8.47
C LYS A 149 -5.27 -16.04 -7.88
N HIS A 150 -4.35 -15.56 -8.71
CA HIS A 150 -2.99 -15.20 -8.34
C HIS A 150 -2.49 -14.15 -9.35
N HIS A 151 -2.69 -12.89 -9.01
CA HIS A 151 -2.39 -11.69 -9.79
C HIS A 151 -3.14 -11.53 -11.13
N ASN A 152 -3.67 -10.33 -11.36
CA ASN A 152 -4.14 -9.87 -12.66
C ASN A 152 -3.89 -8.36 -12.74
N MET A 153 -3.26 -7.91 -13.83
CA MET A 153 -2.59 -6.62 -13.90
C MET A 153 -3.03 -5.81 -15.10
N VAL A 154 -3.19 -4.52 -14.87
CA VAL A 154 -3.54 -3.55 -15.89
C VAL A 154 -2.73 -2.26 -15.74
N TRP A 155 -2.45 -1.62 -16.86
CA TRP A 155 -2.07 -0.22 -16.94
C TRP A 155 -3.29 0.61 -17.28
N VAL A 156 -3.54 1.66 -16.49
CA VAL A 156 -4.71 2.53 -16.62
C VAL A 156 -4.27 3.96 -16.89
N THR A 157 -4.69 4.50 -18.04
CA THR A 157 -4.62 5.92 -18.38
C THR A 157 -5.95 6.59 -17.99
N ASP A 158 -6.12 7.87 -18.33
CA ASP A 158 -7.37 8.58 -18.01
C ASP A 158 -8.60 8.07 -18.80
N ASP A 159 -8.38 7.25 -19.83
CA ASP A 159 -9.38 6.82 -20.81
C ASP A 159 -9.35 5.32 -21.13
N LEU A 160 -8.25 4.61 -20.86
CA LEU A 160 -8.04 3.23 -21.30
C LEU A 160 -7.49 2.35 -20.17
N ILE A 161 -7.94 1.09 -20.17
CA ILE A 161 -7.34 -0.02 -19.43
C ILE A 161 -6.60 -0.92 -20.42
N LYS A 162 -5.34 -1.24 -20.13
CA LYS A 162 -4.52 -2.17 -20.92
C LYS A 162 -3.97 -3.28 -20.04
N HIS A 163 -4.36 -4.52 -20.30
CA HIS A 163 -3.85 -5.70 -19.61
C HIS A 163 -2.35 -5.92 -19.85
N THR A 164 -1.66 -6.46 -18.85
CA THR A 164 -0.26 -6.91 -18.95
C THR A 164 -0.10 -8.29 -18.32
N ALA A 165 0.77 -9.11 -18.90
CA ALA A 165 0.91 -10.52 -18.53
C ALA A 165 1.85 -10.76 -17.32
N HIS A 166 2.74 -9.81 -17.03
CA HIS A 166 3.77 -10.01 -16.02
C HIS A 166 3.56 -9.09 -14.83
N MET A 167 3.73 -9.66 -13.63
CA MET A 167 3.68 -8.91 -12.40
C MET A 167 4.93 -8.03 -12.33
N GLU A 168 4.70 -6.73 -12.18
CA GLU A 168 5.73 -5.73 -12.00
C GLU A 168 5.62 -5.10 -10.61
N PHE A 169 6.76 -4.66 -10.09
CA PHE A 169 6.91 -3.76 -8.93
C PHE A 169 6.56 -4.29 -7.53
N HIS A 170 6.05 -5.51 -7.38
CA HIS A 170 5.89 -6.13 -6.07
C HIS A 170 6.12 -7.64 -6.11
N THR A 171 6.18 -8.25 -4.93
CA THR A 171 6.40 -9.68 -4.69
C THR A 171 5.27 -10.31 -3.90
N ASP A 172 5.20 -11.64 -3.91
CA ASP A 172 4.28 -12.38 -3.03
C ASP A 172 4.64 -12.25 -1.55
N ASP A 173 5.93 -12.11 -1.23
CA ASP A 173 6.38 -12.02 0.17
C ASP A 173 5.98 -10.70 0.82
N GLU A 174 5.95 -9.60 0.06
CA GLU A 174 5.38 -8.34 0.51
C GLU A 174 3.88 -8.49 0.83
N LEU A 175 3.13 -9.18 -0.03
CA LEU A 175 1.71 -9.45 0.18
C LEU A 175 1.47 -10.35 1.41
N ARG A 176 2.22 -11.44 1.53
CA ARG A 176 2.18 -12.34 2.70
C ARG A 176 2.49 -11.58 3.98
N GLY A 177 3.47 -10.67 3.92
CA GLY A 177 3.81 -9.78 5.00
C GLY A 177 2.62 -8.96 5.48
N LEU A 178 1.88 -8.35 4.55
CA LEU A 178 0.67 -7.57 4.89
C LEU A 178 -0.46 -8.44 5.42
N GLU A 179 -0.75 -9.59 4.81
CA GLU A 179 -1.79 -10.51 5.33
C GLU A 179 -1.46 -10.98 6.75
N LYS A 180 -0.19 -11.29 7.03
CA LYS A 180 0.27 -11.68 8.36
C LYS A 180 0.03 -10.58 9.40
N MET A 181 0.25 -9.30 9.06
CA MET A 181 -0.01 -8.19 9.98
C MET A 181 -1.46 -8.11 10.46
N VAL A 182 -2.39 -8.67 9.69
CA VAL A 182 -3.84 -8.69 9.99
C VAL A 182 -4.35 -10.11 10.28
N GLY A 183 -3.44 -11.05 10.57
CA GLY A 183 -3.79 -12.41 10.99
C GLY A 183 -4.41 -13.27 9.89
N ARG A 184 -4.01 -13.06 8.63
CA ARG A 184 -4.54 -13.76 7.46
C ARG A 184 -3.42 -14.37 6.62
N VAL A 185 -3.82 -15.12 5.60
CA VAL A 185 -2.97 -15.73 4.57
C VAL A 185 -3.61 -15.44 3.20
N PRO A 186 -2.83 -15.14 2.14
CA PRO A 186 -3.35 -14.91 0.80
C PRO A 186 -4.21 -16.09 0.31
N ALA A 187 -5.21 -15.81 -0.53
CA ALA A 187 -6.17 -16.85 -0.94
C ALA A 187 -5.53 -18.02 -1.72
N PHE A 188 -4.44 -17.76 -2.45
CA PHE A 188 -3.72 -18.77 -3.22
C PHE A 188 -2.72 -19.59 -2.40
N ASP A 189 -2.41 -19.18 -1.17
CA ASP A 189 -1.54 -19.91 -0.23
C ASP A 189 -2.36 -20.79 0.76
N LYS A 190 -3.68 -20.90 0.56
CA LYS A 190 -4.59 -21.68 1.41
C LYS A 190 -4.74 -23.12 0.96
#